data_AF-A0A813HRA7-F1
#
_entry.id   AF-A0A813HRA7-F1
#
_cell.length_a   1.000
_cell.length_b   1.000
_cell.length_c   1.000
_cell.angle_alpha   90.00
_cell.angle_beta   90.00
_cell.angle_gamma   90.00
#
_symmetry.space_group_name_H-M   'P 1'
#
loop_
_entity.id
_entity.type
_entity.pdbx_description
1 polymer ?
#
loop_
_entity_poly.entity_id
_entity_poly.type
_entity_poly.pdbx_seq_one_letter_code
_entity_poly.pdbx_strand_id
1 'polypeptide(L)'
;ERRQQKEQGRMEALRPLQERLMADDLPTQLEAAHELRTMLDGPHPPALSDVLHADLDIAPRLLQLSQQADNHDLHVELLLALKLLTSGAAEQTRSLVDLGAVDIFERLLASPDAGVRELAVTILGNIAGASVELRNNVIGSGVANDVMKMLAPVQKTDAIKYYDEAAKEWKFRGGTPEQPTALVRKSAQCLRQLCQGQPAPDFGAAHEQLVHTLSTLVMSSDDEVVLHACAAMSQLQYAVPGHLAVLVKDGVCVRLLELLGHSSSVCSEEVRSHAALTLERIAGSGSQGQEVIIQSCEKVLKEGDGKDGKATLKRFVEMVNHAGVRDKVKAMLLCSVIRF
;
A
#
# COMPACT_ATOMS: atom_id res chain seq x y z
N GLU A 1 -10.05 38.72 -16.20
CA GLU A 1 -10.11 38.89 -17.67
C GLU A 1 -9.17 37.98 -18.44
N ARG A 2 -7.91 38.34 -18.77
CA ARG A 2 -7.05 37.49 -19.64
C ARG A 2 -6.80 36.05 -19.14
N ARG A 3 -6.73 35.84 -17.82
CA ARG A 3 -6.59 34.49 -17.23
C ARG A 3 -7.87 33.67 -17.38
N GLN A 4 -9.02 34.26 -17.04
CA GLN A 4 -10.34 33.62 -17.21
C GLN A 4 -10.63 33.29 -18.67
N GLN A 5 -10.23 34.14 -19.61
CA GLN A 5 -10.45 33.88 -21.04
C GLN A 5 -9.60 32.70 -21.55
N LYS A 6 -8.38 32.54 -21.01
CA LYS A 6 -7.54 31.36 -21.28
C LYS A 6 -8.12 30.09 -20.65
N GLU A 7 -8.61 30.19 -19.42
CA GLU A 7 -9.28 29.10 -18.71
C GLU A 7 -10.51 28.62 -19.48
N GLN A 8 -11.38 29.55 -19.89
CA GLN A 8 -12.54 29.27 -20.72
C GLN A 8 -12.16 28.55 -22.03
N GLY A 9 -11.13 29.02 -22.72
CA GLY A 9 -10.66 28.39 -23.96
C GLY A 9 -10.13 26.96 -23.75
N ARG A 10 -9.52 26.67 -22.60
CA ARG A 10 -9.09 25.30 -22.25
C ARG A 10 -10.30 24.40 -21.95
N MET A 11 -11.30 24.91 -21.25
CA MET A 11 -12.54 24.15 -21.00
C MET A 11 -13.32 23.89 -22.28
N GLU A 12 -13.40 24.88 -23.18
CA GLU A 12 -14.03 24.71 -24.50
C GLU A 12 -13.35 23.63 -25.34
N ALA A 13 -12.02 23.47 -25.23
CA ALA A 13 -11.29 22.41 -25.90
C ALA A 13 -11.66 20.99 -25.40
N LEU A 14 -12.21 20.86 -24.19
CA LEU A 14 -12.67 19.59 -23.63
C LEU A 14 -14.12 19.24 -24.00
N ARG A 15 -14.90 20.18 -24.57
CA ARG A 15 -16.31 19.94 -24.91
C ARG A 15 -16.55 18.79 -25.89
N PRO A 16 -15.78 18.63 -26.98
CA PRO A 16 -16.00 17.50 -27.89
C PRO A 16 -15.81 16.14 -27.22
N LEU A 17 -14.84 16.04 -26.31
CA LEU A 17 -14.61 14.83 -25.51
C LEU A 17 -15.76 14.61 -24.52
N GLN A 18 -16.20 15.68 -23.87
CA GLN A 18 -17.33 15.66 -22.94
C GLN A 18 -18.61 15.16 -23.62
N GLU A 19 -18.95 15.68 -24.80
CA GLU A 19 -20.14 15.27 -25.56
C GLU A 19 -20.11 13.77 -25.88
N ARG A 20 -18.93 13.22 -26.23
CA ARG A 20 -18.76 11.79 -26.50
C ARG A 20 -18.86 10.91 -25.26
N LEU A 21 -18.39 11.38 -24.09
CA LEU A 21 -18.62 10.69 -22.81
C LEU A 21 -20.11 10.69 -22.40
N MET A 22 -20.88 11.71 -22.83
CA MET A 22 -22.31 11.82 -22.57
C MET A 22 -23.17 11.03 -23.55
N ALA A 23 -22.61 10.51 -24.65
CA ALA A 23 -23.32 9.67 -25.60
C ALA A 23 -23.92 8.42 -24.92
N ASP A 24 -24.90 7.80 -25.57
CA ASP A 24 -25.58 6.59 -25.06
C ASP A 24 -24.97 5.28 -25.58
N ASP A 25 -24.01 5.33 -26.49
CA ASP A 25 -23.37 4.14 -27.07
C ASP A 25 -21.99 3.85 -26.47
N LEU A 26 -21.76 2.57 -26.16
CA LEU A 26 -20.52 2.09 -25.55
C LEU A 26 -19.25 2.37 -26.38
N PRO A 27 -19.23 2.21 -27.73
CA PRO A 27 -18.04 2.49 -28.53
C PRO A 27 -17.59 3.96 -28.43
N THR A 28 -18.52 4.91 -28.55
CA THR A 28 -18.20 6.34 -28.45
C THR A 28 -17.71 6.71 -27.04
N GLN A 29 -18.35 6.17 -26.00
CA GLN A 29 -17.90 6.33 -24.61
C GLN A 29 -16.50 5.76 -24.38
N LEU A 30 -16.21 4.57 -24.93
CA LEU A 30 -14.92 3.90 -24.79
C LEU A 30 -13.80 4.72 -25.44
N GLU A 31 -14.00 5.16 -26.68
CA GLU A 31 -13.02 5.99 -27.36
C GLU A 31 -12.77 7.31 -26.60
N ALA A 32 -13.82 7.93 -26.07
CA ALA A 32 -13.68 9.16 -25.29
C ALA A 32 -12.99 8.95 -23.94
N ALA A 33 -13.27 7.84 -23.25
CA ALA A 33 -12.57 7.47 -22.02
C ALA A 33 -11.09 7.19 -22.26
N HIS A 34 -10.77 6.46 -23.35
CA HIS A 34 -9.41 6.21 -23.79
C HIS A 34 -8.66 7.50 -24.14
N GLU A 35 -9.31 8.40 -24.88
CA GLU A 35 -8.76 9.72 -25.23
C GLU A 35 -8.48 10.54 -23.97
N LEU A 36 -9.43 10.61 -23.03
CA LEU A 36 -9.25 11.33 -21.77
C LEU A 36 -8.06 10.78 -20.98
N ARG A 37 -7.99 9.45 -20.82
CA ARG A 37 -6.89 8.79 -20.12
C ARG A 37 -5.54 9.11 -20.78
N THR A 38 -5.49 9.09 -22.12
CA THR A 38 -4.27 9.39 -22.88
C THR A 38 -3.88 10.86 -22.77
N MET A 39 -4.85 11.78 -22.75
CA MET A 39 -4.60 13.20 -22.50
C MET A 39 -4.02 13.43 -21.11
N LEU A 40 -4.55 12.76 -20.08
CA LEU A 40 -4.12 12.89 -18.69
C LEU A 40 -2.73 12.30 -18.43
N ASP A 41 -2.34 11.25 -19.16
CA ASP A 41 -1.02 10.59 -19.04
C ASP A 41 0.04 11.18 -20.00
N GLY A 42 -0.37 12.08 -20.90
CA GLY A 42 0.49 12.67 -21.92
C GLY A 42 1.51 13.68 -21.38
N PRO A 43 2.46 14.15 -22.21
CA PRO A 43 3.52 15.09 -21.81
C PRO A 43 2.99 16.48 -21.43
N HIS A 44 1.78 16.84 -21.86
CA HIS A 44 1.14 18.12 -21.59
C HIS A 44 -0.31 17.90 -21.17
N PRO A 45 -0.55 17.35 -19.96
CA PRO A 45 -1.91 17.03 -19.54
C PRO A 45 -2.73 18.30 -19.35
N PRO A 46 -4.05 18.26 -19.60
CA PRO A 46 -4.94 19.36 -19.23
C PRO A 46 -4.85 19.58 -17.72
N ALA A 47 -5.13 20.81 -17.26
CA ALA A 47 -5.18 21.03 -15.82
C ALA A 47 -6.33 20.20 -15.24
N LEU A 48 -6.07 19.45 -14.17
CA LEU A 48 -7.10 18.60 -13.56
C LEU A 48 -8.31 19.43 -13.09
N SER A 49 -8.08 20.69 -12.69
CA SER A 49 -9.16 21.64 -12.37
C SER A 49 -10.11 21.88 -13.54
N ASP A 50 -9.60 21.90 -14.79
CA ASP A 50 -10.41 22.11 -15.97
C ASP A 50 -11.27 20.86 -16.26
N VAL A 51 -10.71 19.66 -16.09
CA VAL A 51 -11.43 18.38 -16.27
C VAL A 51 -12.48 18.15 -15.19
N LEU A 52 -12.19 18.57 -13.95
CA LEU A 52 -13.09 18.46 -12.80
C LEU A 52 -14.06 19.65 -12.69
N HIS A 53 -14.06 20.56 -13.66
CA HIS A 53 -14.94 21.72 -13.63
C HIS A 53 -16.41 21.31 -13.73
N ALA A 54 -17.27 21.87 -12.88
CA ALA A 54 -18.68 21.51 -12.78
C ALA A 54 -19.41 21.65 -14.13
N ASP A 55 -19.17 22.71 -14.88
CA ASP A 55 -19.83 22.97 -16.19
C ASP A 55 -19.56 21.91 -17.29
N LEU A 56 -18.57 21.02 -17.10
CA LEU A 56 -18.32 19.93 -18.05
C LEU A 56 -19.00 18.62 -17.63
N ASP A 57 -19.32 18.43 -16.35
CA ASP A 57 -19.89 17.19 -15.81
C ASP A 57 -19.10 15.90 -16.19
N ILE A 58 -17.82 16.02 -16.57
CA ILE A 58 -16.98 14.86 -16.92
C ILE A 58 -16.83 13.97 -15.69
N ALA A 59 -16.48 14.52 -14.53
CA ALA A 59 -16.22 13.73 -13.34
C ALA A 59 -17.47 12.96 -12.83
N PRO A 60 -18.66 13.59 -12.69
CA PRO A 60 -19.89 12.87 -12.41
C PRO A 60 -20.19 11.75 -13.41
N ARG A 61 -19.99 12.01 -14.72
CA ARG A 61 -20.25 11.02 -15.76
C ARG A 61 -19.29 9.82 -15.68
N LEU A 62 -18.00 10.05 -15.44
CA LEU A 62 -17.02 8.97 -15.26
C LEU A 62 -17.38 8.06 -14.07
N LEU A 63 -17.78 8.66 -12.95
CA LEU A 63 -18.20 7.93 -11.75
C LEU A 63 -19.54 7.19 -11.93
N GLN A 64 -20.44 7.73 -12.76
CA GLN A 64 -21.68 7.05 -13.12
C GLN A 64 -21.40 5.83 -13.99
N LEU A 65 -20.62 6.00 -15.06
CA LEU A 65 -20.29 4.92 -16.00
C LEU A 65 -19.49 3.80 -15.32
N SER A 66 -18.58 4.13 -14.40
CA SER A 66 -17.78 3.11 -13.68
C SER A 66 -18.61 2.21 -12.77
N GLN A 67 -19.79 2.66 -12.30
CA GLN A 67 -20.70 1.83 -11.51
C GLN A 67 -21.51 0.83 -12.34
N GLN A 68 -21.71 1.12 -13.63
CA GLN A 68 -22.66 0.42 -14.50
C GLN A 68 -21.97 -0.29 -15.67
N ALA A 69 -20.63 -0.34 -15.67
CA ALA A 69 -19.88 -0.82 -16.82
C ALA A 69 -20.00 -2.34 -16.99
N ASP A 70 -20.96 -2.76 -17.84
CA ASP A 70 -21.09 -4.13 -18.33
C ASP A 70 -19.99 -4.50 -19.33
N ASN A 71 -19.36 -3.48 -19.95
CA ASN A 71 -18.24 -3.64 -20.87
C ASN A 71 -16.90 -3.49 -20.11
N HIS A 72 -16.09 -4.56 -20.11
CA HIS A 72 -14.82 -4.62 -19.39
C HIS A 72 -13.82 -3.56 -19.88
N ASP A 73 -13.66 -3.37 -21.19
CA ASP A 73 -12.68 -2.42 -21.75
C ASP A 73 -13.02 -0.98 -21.35
N LEU A 74 -14.30 -0.60 -21.44
CA LEU A 74 -14.78 0.70 -20.99
C LEU A 74 -14.55 0.88 -19.48
N HIS A 75 -14.86 -0.14 -18.68
CA HIS A 75 -14.64 -0.09 -17.24
C HIS A 75 -13.17 0.18 -16.91
N VAL A 76 -12.24 -0.52 -17.56
CA VAL A 76 -10.80 -0.35 -17.35
C VAL A 76 -10.34 1.07 -17.74
N GLU A 77 -10.78 1.61 -18.88
CA GLU A 77 -10.41 2.97 -19.30
C GLU A 77 -10.94 4.04 -18.35
N LEU A 78 -12.19 3.91 -17.88
CA LEU A 78 -12.77 4.81 -16.90
C LEU A 78 -11.99 4.80 -15.59
N LEU A 79 -11.63 3.61 -15.08
CA LEU A 79 -10.85 3.48 -13.85
C LEU A 79 -9.43 4.03 -14.01
N LEU A 80 -8.79 3.82 -15.17
CA LEU A 80 -7.47 4.40 -15.45
C LEU A 80 -7.51 5.94 -15.49
N ALA A 81 -8.54 6.53 -16.09
CA ALA A 81 -8.74 7.98 -16.06
C ALA A 81 -8.97 8.48 -14.62
N LEU A 82 -9.84 7.84 -13.85
CA LEU A 82 -10.14 8.18 -12.45
C LEU A 82 -8.91 8.03 -11.54
N LYS A 83 -8.05 7.05 -11.78
CA LYS A 83 -6.74 6.89 -11.12
C LYS A 83 -5.85 8.11 -11.33
N LEU A 84 -5.80 8.66 -12.54
CA LEU A 84 -5.01 9.86 -12.84
C LEU A 84 -5.63 11.11 -12.19
N LEU A 85 -6.95 11.24 -12.24
CA LEU A 85 -7.66 12.36 -11.61
C LEU A 85 -7.49 12.39 -10.08
N THR A 86 -7.38 11.22 -9.43
CA THR A 86 -7.14 11.13 -7.98
C THR A 86 -5.67 11.26 -7.57
N SER A 87 -4.73 11.26 -8.53
CA SER A 87 -3.31 11.48 -8.28
C SER A 87 -2.93 12.97 -8.12
N GLY A 88 -3.91 13.86 -8.26
CA GLY A 88 -3.77 15.31 -8.15
C GLY A 88 -3.66 15.84 -6.72
N ALA A 89 -3.80 17.16 -6.57
CA ALA A 89 -3.78 17.83 -5.28
C ALA A 89 -5.03 17.51 -4.45
N ALA A 90 -4.95 17.69 -3.12
CA ALA A 90 -6.03 17.37 -2.19
C ALA A 90 -7.39 17.99 -2.56
N GLU A 91 -7.41 19.22 -3.07
CA GLU A 91 -8.63 19.91 -3.52
C GLU A 91 -9.32 19.19 -4.68
N GLN A 92 -8.56 18.71 -5.66
CA GLN A 92 -9.07 18.00 -6.83
C GLN A 92 -9.63 16.63 -6.44
N THR A 93 -8.89 15.92 -5.59
CA THR A 93 -9.31 14.63 -5.06
C THR A 93 -10.56 14.78 -4.18
N ARG A 94 -10.68 15.87 -3.41
CA ARG A 94 -11.87 16.18 -2.61
C ARG A 94 -13.12 16.30 -3.47
N SER A 95 -13.05 16.99 -4.62
CA SER A 95 -14.19 17.12 -5.53
C SER A 95 -14.74 15.77 -6.00
N LEU A 96 -13.87 14.77 -6.23
CA LEU A 96 -14.31 13.41 -6.57
C LEU A 96 -14.94 12.69 -5.38
N VAL A 97 -14.38 12.86 -4.17
CA VAL A 97 -14.95 12.28 -2.95
C VAL A 97 -16.34 12.85 -2.65
N ASP A 98 -16.54 14.14 -2.87
CA ASP A 98 -17.85 14.79 -2.69
C ASP A 98 -18.92 14.27 -3.68
N LEU A 99 -18.49 13.69 -4.81
CA LEU A 99 -19.34 13.00 -5.77
C LEU A 99 -19.58 11.52 -5.44
N GLY A 100 -19.11 11.02 -4.30
CA GLY A 100 -19.32 9.64 -3.85
C GLY A 100 -18.29 8.63 -4.35
N ALA A 101 -17.10 9.10 -4.80
CA ALA A 101 -16.04 8.22 -5.30
C ALA A 101 -15.65 7.09 -4.33
N VAL A 102 -15.56 7.37 -3.02
CA VAL A 102 -15.10 6.38 -2.02
C VAL A 102 -16.01 5.15 -2.01
N ASP A 103 -17.33 5.34 -1.96
CA ASP A 103 -18.30 4.23 -1.92
C ASP A 103 -18.27 3.41 -3.20
N ILE A 104 -18.01 4.05 -4.36
CA ILE A 104 -17.91 3.36 -5.64
C ILE A 104 -16.70 2.43 -5.65
N PHE A 105 -15.52 2.94 -5.29
CA PHE A 105 -14.30 2.16 -5.35
C PHE A 105 -14.20 1.13 -4.23
N GLU A 106 -14.80 1.38 -3.06
CA GLU A 106 -14.94 0.38 -2.01
C GLU A 106 -15.71 -0.85 -2.51
N ARG A 107 -16.87 -0.65 -3.15
CA ARG A 107 -17.63 -1.77 -3.77
C ARG A 107 -16.82 -2.53 -4.81
N LEU A 108 -16.01 -1.82 -5.60
CA LEU A 108 -15.17 -2.42 -6.64
C LEU A 108 -14.02 -3.27 -6.07
N LEU A 109 -13.67 -3.16 -4.78
CA LEU A 109 -12.74 -4.09 -4.12
C LEU A 109 -13.30 -5.52 -4.05
N ALA A 110 -14.62 -5.70 -4.14
CA ALA A 110 -15.27 -7.01 -4.21
C ALA A 110 -15.45 -7.54 -5.65
N SER A 111 -14.97 -6.82 -6.67
CA SER A 111 -15.05 -7.25 -8.07
C SER A 111 -14.42 -8.63 -8.26
N PRO A 112 -14.99 -9.53 -9.09
CA PRO A 112 -14.33 -10.79 -9.44
C PRO A 112 -13.03 -10.57 -10.22
N ASP A 113 -12.90 -9.43 -10.90
CA ASP A 113 -11.74 -9.08 -11.73
C ASP A 113 -10.60 -8.48 -10.89
N ALA A 114 -9.43 -9.13 -10.94
CA ALA A 114 -8.26 -8.70 -10.17
C ALA A 114 -7.68 -7.36 -10.64
N GLY A 115 -7.75 -7.04 -11.93
CA GLY A 115 -7.31 -5.75 -12.49
C GLY A 115 -8.24 -4.61 -12.06
N VAL A 116 -9.56 -4.86 -12.00
CA VAL A 116 -10.51 -3.89 -11.43
C VAL A 116 -10.23 -3.65 -9.95
N ARG A 117 -10.01 -4.71 -9.16
CA ARG A 117 -9.64 -4.55 -7.74
C ARG A 117 -8.34 -3.78 -7.58
N GLU A 118 -7.34 -4.03 -8.43
CA GLU A 118 -6.05 -3.34 -8.42
C GLU A 118 -6.20 -1.84 -8.70
N LEU A 119 -7.01 -1.47 -9.69
CA LEU A 119 -7.30 -0.07 -9.99
C LEU A 119 -8.09 0.59 -8.86
N ALA A 120 -9.12 -0.08 -8.34
CA ALA A 120 -9.94 0.43 -7.24
C ALA A 120 -9.10 0.70 -5.98
N VAL A 121 -8.26 -0.26 -5.56
CA VAL A 121 -7.40 -0.09 -4.38
C VAL A 121 -6.32 0.99 -4.61
N THR A 122 -5.85 1.14 -5.85
CA THR A 122 -4.93 2.22 -6.22
C THR A 122 -5.60 3.59 -6.10
N ILE A 123 -6.83 3.74 -6.61
CA ILE A 123 -7.60 4.98 -6.52
C ILE A 123 -7.88 5.34 -5.06
N LEU A 124 -8.32 4.38 -4.24
CA LEU A 124 -8.53 4.57 -2.80
C LEU A 124 -7.24 4.94 -2.07
N GLY A 125 -6.11 4.33 -2.45
CA GLY A 125 -4.79 4.68 -1.95
C GLY A 125 -4.38 6.12 -2.28
N ASN A 126 -4.66 6.58 -3.51
CA ASN A 126 -4.42 7.97 -3.91
C ASN A 126 -5.30 8.94 -3.11
N ILE A 127 -6.59 8.61 -2.92
CA ILE A 127 -7.51 9.40 -2.10
C ILE A 127 -7.00 9.50 -0.66
N ALA A 128 -6.61 8.38 -0.06
CA ALA A 128 -6.09 8.36 1.30
C ALA A 128 -4.76 9.12 1.44
N GLY A 129 -3.90 9.09 0.40
CA GLY A 129 -2.62 9.80 0.39
C GLY A 129 -2.73 11.31 0.18
N ALA A 130 -3.87 11.81 -0.31
CA ALA A 130 -4.02 13.22 -0.68
C ALA A 130 -4.13 14.16 0.54
N SER A 131 -4.81 13.75 1.61
CA SER A 131 -4.87 14.50 2.86
C SER A 131 -5.26 13.64 4.06
N VAL A 132 -4.97 14.11 5.26
CA VAL A 132 -5.36 13.44 6.52
C VAL A 132 -6.89 13.32 6.66
N GLU A 133 -7.64 14.30 6.17
CA GLU A 133 -9.11 14.26 6.19
C GLU A 133 -9.65 13.17 5.26
N LEU A 134 -9.14 13.11 4.02
CA LEU A 134 -9.54 12.10 3.03
C LEU A 134 -9.11 10.70 3.46
N ARG A 135 -7.92 10.55 4.05
CA ARG A 135 -7.47 9.31 4.70
C ARG A 135 -8.50 8.81 5.72
N ASN A 136 -8.93 9.68 6.63
CA ASN A 136 -9.89 9.31 7.66
C ASN A 136 -11.27 8.97 7.07
N ASN A 137 -11.68 9.63 5.98
CA ASN A 137 -12.89 9.28 5.25
C ASN A 137 -12.81 7.85 4.68
N VAL A 138 -11.70 7.50 4.02
CA VAL A 138 -11.47 6.15 3.49
C VAL A 138 -11.38 5.08 4.59
N ILE A 139 -10.78 5.40 5.75
CA ILE A 139 -10.79 4.48 6.91
C ILE A 139 -12.22 4.29 7.41
N GLY A 140 -12.98 5.37 7.54
CA GLY A 140 -14.36 5.37 8.03
C GLY A 140 -15.35 4.63 7.14
N SER A 141 -15.07 4.48 5.84
CA SER A 141 -15.91 3.70 4.92
C SER A 141 -15.69 2.19 4.99
N GLY A 142 -14.68 1.72 5.75
CA GLY A 142 -14.41 0.29 5.93
C GLY A 142 -13.35 -0.29 4.99
N VAL A 143 -12.83 0.50 4.05
CA VAL A 143 -11.84 0.07 3.03
C VAL A 143 -10.64 -0.67 3.62
N ALA A 144 -10.14 -0.24 4.79
CA ALA A 144 -9.03 -0.94 5.46
C ALA A 144 -9.34 -2.42 5.70
N ASN A 145 -10.57 -2.75 6.12
CA ASN A 145 -11.00 -4.13 6.34
C ASN A 145 -11.06 -4.91 5.03
N ASP A 146 -11.56 -4.32 3.97
CA ASP A 146 -11.73 -5.02 2.70
C ASP A 146 -10.40 -5.25 1.99
N VAL A 147 -9.47 -4.30 2.07
CA VAL A 147 -8.08 -4.49 1.63
C VAL A 147 -7.40 -5.61 2.43
N MET A 148 -7.58 -5.66 3.76
CA MET A 148 -7.01 -6.73 4.58
C MET A 148 -7.64 -8.10 4.27
N LYS A 149 -8.95 -8.19 4.03
CA LYS A 149 -9.61 -9.43 3.59
C LYS A 149 -9.11 -9.89 2.22
N MET A 150 -8.89 -8.94 1.31
CA MET A 150 -8.32 -9.24 0.00
C MET A 150 -6.91 -9.79 0.13
N LEU A 151 -6.10 -9.27 1.05
CA LEU A 151 -4.74 -9.76 1.31
C LEU A 151 -4.68 -11.02 2.18
N ALA A 152 -5.76 -11.38 2.88
CA ALA A 152 -5.79 -12.55 3.72
C ALA A 152 -5.62 -13.82 2.86
N PRO A 153 -4.82 -14.81 3.31
CA PRO A 153 -4.75 -16.08 2.60
C PRO A 153 -6.15 -16.69 2.59
N VAL A 154 -6.68 -16.97 1.39
CA VAL A 154 -7.87 -17.81 1.26
C VAL A 154 -7.58 -19.08 2.03
N GLN A 155 -8.41 -19.36 3.03
CA GLN A 155 -8.15 -20.31 4.10
C GLN A 155 -7.56 -21.63 3.60
N LYS A 156 -6.48 -22.06 4.25
CA LYS A 156 -5.93 -23.42 4.33
C LYS A 156 -6.70 -24.47 3.49
N THR A 157 -6.21 -24.72 2.28
CA THR A 157 -6.27 -26.08 1.74
C THR A 157 -4.87 -26.65 1.88
N ASP A 158 -4.76 -27.88 2.37
CA ASP A 158 -3.50 -28.52 2.75
C ASP A 158 -2.51 -28.48 1.59
N ALA A 159 -1.53 -27.58 1.68
CA ALA A 159 -0.54 -27.34 0.65
C ALA A 159 0.39 -28.55 0.54
N ILE A 160 0.20 -29.37 -0.49
CA ILE A 160 1.13 -30.46 -0.82
C ILE A 160 2.27 -29.85 -1.66
N LYS A 161 3.46 -29.78 -1.06
CA LYS A 161 4.71 -29.49 -1.78
C LYS A 161 5.08 -30.70 -2.65
N TYR A 162 5.38 -30.48 -3.92
CA TYR A 162 5.99 -31.48 -4.78
C TYR A 162 7.22 -30.89 -5.49
N TYR A 163 8.20 -31.75 -5.77
CA TYR A 163 9.40 -31.34 -6.50
C TYR A 163 9.13 -31.42 -8.00
N ASP A 164 9.28 -30.30 -8.71
CA ASP A 164 9.22 -30.26 -10.17
C ASP A 164 10.60 -30.63 -10.72
N GLU A 165 10.72 -31.84 -11.25
CA GLU A 165 11.99 -32.35 -11.78
C GLU A 165 12.50 -31.59 -13.01
N ALA A 166 11.61 -30.98 -13.81
CA ALA A 166 12.01 -30.25 -15.01
C ALA A 166 12.59 -28.87 -14.65
N ALA A 167 12.00 -28.20 -13.67
CA ALA A 167 12.45 -26.90 -13.16
C ALA A 167 13.47 -27.01 -12.02
N LYS A 168 13.69 -28.21 -11.48
CA LYS A 168 14.55 -28.51 -10.32
C LYS A 168 14.23 -27.69 -9.06
N GLU A 169 12.96 -27.35 -8.86
CA GLU A 169 12.49 -26.53 -7.75
C GLU A 169 11.27 -27.14 -7.05
N TRP A 170 11.06 -26.74 -5.79
CA TRP A 170 9.88 -27.14 -5.03
C TRP A 170 8.68 -26.27 -5.44
N LYS A 171 7.63 -26.90 -5.95
CA LYS A 171 6.38 -26.23 -6.33
C LYS A 171 5.22 -26.68 -5.45
N PHE A 172 4.19 -25.85 -5.37
CA PHE A 172 2.97 -26.14 -4.63
C PHE A 172 1.89 -26.60 -5.60
N ARG A 173 1.17 -27.70 -5.30
CA ARG A 173 -0.03 -28.08 -6.07
C ARG A 173 -1.29 -27.74 -5.26
N GLY A 174 -2.02 -26.73 -5.73
CA GLY A 174 -3.35 -26.34 -5.24
C GLY A 174 -3.34 -25.18 -4.23
N GLY A 175 -3.87 -24.02 -4.62
CA GLY A 175 -4.09 -22.88 -3.71
C GLY A 175 -4.41 -21.58 -4.45
N THR A 176 -5.63 -21.44 -5.00
CA THR A 176 -6.13 -20.26 -5.74
C THR A 176 -5.24 -19.80 -6.93
N PRO A 177 -5.71 -18.94 -7.85
CA PRO A 177 -4.75 -18.16 -8.62
C PRO A 177 -3.93 -17.39 -7.59
N GLU A 178 -2.60 -17.48 -7.63
CA GLU A 178 -1.75 -16.52 -6.93
C GLU A 178 -2.34 -15.14 -7.20
N GLN A 179 -2.71 -14.39 -6.15
CA GLN A 179 -3.17 -13.03 -6.39
C GLN A 179 -2.07 -12.31 -7.17
N PRO A 180 -2.40 -11.61 -8.27
CA PRO A 180 -1.38 -10.95 -9.07
C PRO A 180 -0.48 -10.11 -8.18
N THR A 181 0.83 -10.25 -8.30
CA THR A 181 1.80 -9.52 -7.46
C THR A 181 1.53 -8.01 -7.47
N ALA A 182 1.07 -7.49 -8.60
CA ALA A 182 0.66 -6.09 -8.75
C ALA A 182 -0.49 -5.72 -7.79
N LEU A 183 -1.55 -6.53 -7.67
CA LEU A 183 -2.64 -6.33 -6.71
C LEU A 183 -2.13 -6.32 -5.26
N VAL A 184 -1.22 -7.24 -4.90
CA VAL A 184 -0.64 -7.29 -3.55
C VAL A 184 0.19 -6.04 -3.26
N ARG A 185 1.02 -5.61 -4.20
CA ARG A 185 1.81 -4.36 -4.10
C ARG A 185 0.92 -3.14 -3.92
N LYS A 186 -0.12 -2.99 -4.73
CA LYS A 186 -1.06 -1.86 -4.64
C LYS A 186 -1.88 -1.88 -3.36
N SER A 187 -2.25 -3.06 -2.87
CA SER A 187 -2.93 -3.22 -1.59
C SER A 187 -2.02 -2.84 -0.41
N ALA A 188 -0.76 -3.29 -0.41
CA ALA A 188 0.23 -2.88 0.59
C ALA A 188 0.50 -1.36 0.53
N GLN A 189 0.57 -0.78 -0.68
CA GLN A 189 0.70 0.66 -0.89
C GLN A 189 -0.50 1.43 -0.31
N CYS A 190 -1.72 0.95 -0.51
CA CYS A 190 -2.93 1.55 0.05
C CYS A 190 -2.90 1.51 1.59
N LEU A 191 -2.58 0.35 2.21
CA LEU A 191 -2.43 0.26 3.67
C LEU A 191 -1.37 1.23 4.20
N ARG A 192 -0.24 1.39 3.50
CA ARG A 192 0.77 2.41 3.83
C ARG A 192 0.15 3.81 3.86
N GLN A 193 -0.62 4.20 2.83
CA GLN A 193 -1.26 5.52 2.78
C GLN A 193 -2.25 5.72 3.93
N LEU A 194 -3.05 4.69 4.24
CA LEU A 194 -4.00 4.73 5.37
C LEU A 194 -3.30 4.91 6.73
N CYS A 195 -2.07 4.41 6.88
CA CYS A 195 -1.31 4.53 8.12
C CYS A 195 -0.58 5.89 8.27
N GLN A 196 -0.41 6.67 7.20
CA GLN A 196 0.45 7.86 7.18
C GLN A 196 -0.24 9.13 7.70
N GLY A 197 0.56 10.08 8.20
CA GLY A 197 0.11 11.45 8.53
C GLY A 197 -0.11 11.69 10.03
N GLN A 198 -0.26 12.98 10.38
CA GLN A 198 -0.54 13.43 11.75
C GLN A 198 -1.84 14.25 11.78
N PRO A 199 -2.74 14.03 12.76
CA PRO A 199 -2.67 13.03 13.83
C PRO A 199 -2.72 11.58 13.30
N ALA A 200 -2.22 10.65 14.11
CA ALA A 200 -2.24 9.23 13.81
C ALA A 200 -3.67 8.75 13.49
N PRO A 201 -3.85 7.88 12.49
CA PRO A 201 -5.16 7.33 12.16
C PRO A 201 -5.69 6.44 13.29
N ASP A 202 -7.00 6.45 13.49
CA ASP A 202 -7.70 5.53 14.38
C ASP A 202 -8.37 4.43 13.54
N PHE A 203 -7.91 3.20 13.72
CA PHE A 203 -8.48 2.01 13.07
C PHE A 203 -9.49 1.27 13.95
N GLY A 204 -9.70 1.71 15.20
CA GLY A 204 -10.60 1.05 16.16
C GLY A 204 -10.34 -0.46 16.25
N ALA A 205 -11.39 -1.26 16.08
CA ALA A 205 -11.31 -2.72 16.11
C ALA A 205 -10.47 -3.35 14.98
N ALA A 206 -10.22 -2.63 13.88
CA ALA A 206 -9.44 -3.12 12.76
C ALA A 206 -7.92 -3.08 13.00
N HIS A 207 -7.46 -2.37 14.04
CA HIS A 207 -6.03 -2.15 14.30
C HIS A 207 -5.26 -3.46 14.53
N GLU A 208 -5.82 -4.41 15.28
CA GLU A 208 -5.16 -5.69 15.54
C GLU A 208 -5.01 -6.53 14.26
N GLN A 209 -6.06 -6.60 13.43
CA GLN A 209 -6.03 -7.26 12.13
C GLN A 209 -5.04 -6.59 11.17
N LEU A 210 -4.88 -5.27 11.26
CA LEU A 210 -3.89 -4.52 10.49
C LEU A 210 -2.48 -4.90 10.87
N VAL A 211 -2.17 -4.98 12.18
CA VAL A 211 -0.87 -5.46 12.66
C VAL A 211 -0.60 -6.88 12.15
N HIS A 212 -1.59 -7.78 12.20
CA HIS A 212 -1.42 -9.15 11.70
C HIS A 212 -1.20 -9.22 10.18
N THR A 213 -1.97 -8.45 9.41
CA THR A 213 -1.82 -8.37 7.95
C THR A 213 -0.43 -7.87 7.56
N LEU A 214 0.02 -6.76 8.17
CA LEU A 214 1.35 -6.21 7.90
C LEU A 214 2.48 -7.14 8.35
N SER A 215 2.29 -7.86 9.47
CA SER A 215 3.21 -8.90 9.94
C SER A 215 3.38 -10.04 8.93
N THR A 216 2.33 -10.36 8.17
CA THR A 216 2.41 -11.33 7.08
C THR A 216 3.13 -10.74 5.86
N LEU A 217 2.80 -9.50 5.48
CA LEU A 217 3.38 -8.86 4.29
C LEU A 217 4.89 -8.58 4.40
N VAL A 218 5.39 -8.25 5.59
CA VAL A 218 6.84 -7.98 5.80
C VAL A 218 7.70 -9.24 5.62
N MET A 219 7.07 -10.42 5.68
CA MET A 219 7.70 -11.71 5.40
C MET A 219 7.75 -12.04 3.90
N SER A 220 7.22 -11.16 3.04
CA SER A 220 7.26 -11.32 1.59
C SER A 220 8.69 -11.34 1.05
N SER A 221 8.87 -12.03 -0.08
CA SER A 221 10.08 -11.98 -0.91
C SER A 221 10.07 -10.81 -1.91
N ASP A 222 8.94 -10.11 -2.05
CA ASP A 222 8.79 -8.97 -2.95
C ASP A 222 9.21 -7.66 -2.26
N ASP A 223 10.25 -7.01 -2.79
CA ASP A 223 10.83 -5.81 -2.19
C ASP A 223 9.85 -4.62 -2.08
N GLU A 224 8.93 -4.46 -3.05
CA GLU A 224 7.93 -3.38 -3.01
C GLU A 224 6.88 -3.64 -1.92
N VAL A 225 6.45 -4.90 -1.79
CA VAL A 225 5.55 -5.31 -0.70
C VAL A 225 6.21 -5.08 0.66
N VAL A 226 7.47 -5.50 0.82
CA VAL A 226 8.23 -5.30 2.07
C VAL A 226 8.40 -3.81 2.38
N LEU A 227 8.75 -2.99 1.39
CA LEU A 227 8.85 -1.54 1.55
C LEU A 227 7.55 -0.94 2.10
N HIS A 228 6.42 -1.25 1.48
CA HIS A 228 5.13 -0.71 1.89
C HIS A 228 4.69 -1.24 3.26
N ALA A 229 4.90 -2.52 3.54
CA ALA A 229 4.61 -3.10 4.84
C ALA A 229 5.44 -2.46 5.96
N CYS A 230 6.76 -2.36 5.79
CA CYS A 230 7.65 -1.69 6.74
C CYS A 230 7.25 -0.24 6.96
N ALA A 231 6.95 0.49 5.88
CA ALA A 231 6.54 1.89 5.98
C ALA A 231 5.22 2.07 6.74
N ALA A 232 4.25 1.17 6.55
CA ALA A 232 2.99 1.17 7.28
C ALA A 232 3.22 0.84 8.77
N MET A 233 3.98 -0.23 9.05
CA MET A 233 4.33 -0.66 10.41
C MET A 233 5.07 0.42 11.19
N SER A 234 5.92 1.20 10.52
CA SER A 234 6.64 2.32 11.13
C SER A 234 5.73 3.50 11.47
N GLN A 235 4.44 3.45 11.15
CA GLN A 235 3.41 4.44 11.52
C GLN A 235 2.43 3.95 12.58
N LEU A 236 2.45 2.66 12.93
CA LEU A 236 1.56 2.10 13.96
C LEU A 236 2.08 2.27 15.39
N GLN A 237 1.18 2.08 16.35
CA GLN A 237 1.51 1.97 17.77
C GLN A 237 1.31 0.52 18.25
N TYR A 238 2.25 0.04 19.06
CA TYR A 238 2.27 -1.33 19.60
C TYR A 238 1.93 -1.34 21.09
N ALA A 239 0.91 -0.57 21.48
CA ALA A 239 0.60 -0.30 22.89
C ALA A 239 -0.18 -1.43 23.61
N VAL A 240 -0.76 -2.37 22.86
CA VAL A 240 -1.58 -3.46 23.41
C VAL A 240 -0.79 -4.77 23.38
N PRO A 241 -0.83 -5.60 24.45
CA PRO A 241 -0.10 -6.87 24.49
C PRO A 241 -0.39 -7.82 23.32
N GLY A 242 -1.62 -7.79 22.79
CA GLY A 242 -2.01 -8.58 21.60
C GLY A 242 -1.15 -8.27 20.37
N HIS A 243 -0.77 -7.01 20.17
CA HIS A 243 0.10 -6.63 19.05
C HIS A 243 1.48 -7.30 19.18
N LEU A 244 2.08 -7.23 20.36
CA LEU A 244 3.40 -7.82 20.62
C LEU A 244 3.36 -9.35 20.49
N ALA A 245 2.28 -9.99 20.94
CA ALA A 245 2.12 -11.44 20.80
C ALA A 245 2.13 -11.90 19.33
N VAL A 246 1.48 -11.16 18.43
CA VAL A 246 1.50 -11.43 16.98
C VAL A 246 2.93 -11.29 16.44
N LEU A 247 3.63 -10.20 16.77
CA LEU A 247 5.00 -9.95 16.30
C LEU A 247 5.98 -11.05 16.74
N VAL A 248 5.84 -11.55 17.97
CA VAL A 248 6.65 -12.66 18.49
C VAL A 248 6.33 -13.95 17.76
N LYS A 249 5.03 -14.29 17.66
CA LYS A 249 4.56 -15.54 17.05
C LYS A 249 5.02 -15.67 15.60
N ASP A 250 4.91 -14.58 14.83
CA ASP A 250 5.19 -14.56 13.40
C ASP A 250 6.68 -14.26 13.11
N GLY A 251 7.51 -14.06 14.14
CA GLY A 251 8.95 -13.82 13.99
C GLY A 251 9.30 -12.46 13.36
N VAL A 252 8.40 -11.49 13.47
CA VAL A 252 8.50 -10.21 12.75
C VAL A 252 9.70 -9.40 13.19
N CYS A 253 10.03 -9.37 14.49
CA CYS A 253 11.19 -8.64 14.97
C CYS A 253 12.52 -9.20 14.44
N VAL A 254 12.61 -10.52 14.25
CA VAL A 254 13.77 -11.17 13.60
C VAL A 254 13.88 -10.68 12.16
N ARG A 255 12.77 -10.72 11.42
CA ARG A 255 12.71 -10.21 10.04
C ARG A 255 13.11 -8.74 9.94
N LEU A 256 12.61 -7.88 10.83
CA LEU A 256 12.95 -6.46 10.86
C LEU A 256 14.46 -6.25 11.12
N LEU A 257 15.08 -7.07 11.96
CA LEU A 257 16.53 -7.03 12.19
C LEU A 257 17.31 -7.44 10.94
N GLU A 258 16.90 -8.50 10.24
CA GLU A 258 17.51 -8.88 8.95
C GLU A 258 17.40 -7.76 7.91
N LEU A 259 16.24 -7.10 7.87
CA LEU A 259 15.97 -5.99 6.95
C LEU A 259 16.81 -4.75 7.23
N LEU A 260 17.43 -4.60 8.40
CA LEU A 260 18.44 -3.56 8.65
C LEU A 260 19.71 -3.75 7.80
N GLY A 261 19.97 -4.99 7.36
CA GLY A 261 21.06 -5.34 6.45
C GLY A 261 20.62 -5.42 4.99
N HIS A 262 19.39 -5.05 4.64
CA HIS A 262 18.83 -5.25 3.30
C HIS A 262 19.66 -4.51 2.24
N SER A 263 20.10 -5.24 1.22
CA SER A 263 21.02 -4.73 0.18
C SER A 263 20.41 -4.72 -1.22
N SER A 264 19.08 -4.66 -1.34
CA SER A 264 18.40 -4.52 -2.64
C SER A 264 18.79 -3.24 -3.36
N SER A 265 18.86 -3.31 -4.70
CA SER A 265 19.28 -2.19 -5.56
C SER A 265 18.24 -1.06 -5.66
N VAL A 266 16.96 -1.31 -5.31
CA VAL A 266 15.86 -0.38 -5.60
C VAL A 266 15.36 0.36 -4.35
N CYS A 267 15.28 -0.29 -3.19
CA CYS A 267 14.60 0.28 -2.00
C CYS A 267 15.36 0.08 -0.67
N SER A 268 16.65 -0.26 -0.70
CA SER A 268 17.39 -0.69 0.50
C SER A 268 17.47 0.37 1.61
N GLU A 269 17.63 1.65 1.30
CA GLU A 269 17.72 2.68 2.33
C GLU A 269 16.38 2.92 3.04
N GLU A 270 15.29 3.02 2.28
CA GLU A 270 13.95 3.24 2.82
C GLU A 270 13.48 2.04 3.66
N VAL A 271 13.70 0.82 3.18
CA VAL A 271 13.37 -0.41 3.93
C VAL A 271 14.12 -0.45 5.26
N ARG A 272 15.44 -0.17 5.26
CA ARG A 272 16.27 -0.14 6.47
C ARG A 272 15.77 0.91 7.46
N SER A 273 15.47 2.12 6.98
CA SER A 273 14.97 3.23 7.79
C SER A 273 13.62 2.89 8.44
N HIS A 274 12.67 2.37 7.67
CA HIS A 274 11.35 1.97 8.19
C HIS A 274 11.43 0.78 9.15
N ALA A 275 12.30 -0.19 8.88
CA ALA A 275 12.53 -1.31 9.79
C ALA A 275 13.10 -0.82 11.14
N ALA A 276 14.10 0.07 11.10
CA ALA A 276 14.66 0.71 12.29
C ALA A 276 13.58 1.46 13.09
N LEU A 277 12.81 2.32 12.44
CA LEU A 277 11.71 3.06 13.09
C LEU A 277 10.66 2.13 13.71
N THR A 278 10.34 1.01 13.05
CA THR A 278 9.40 0.02 13.58
C THR A 278 9.93 -0.63 14.85
N LEU A 279 11.20 -1.08 14.85
CA LEU A 279 11.86 -1.60 16.04
C LEU A 279 11.87 -0.58 17.19
N GLU A 280 12.09 0.69 16.88
CA GLU A 280 12.04 1.74 17.89
C GLU A 280 10.65 1.95 18.50
N ARG A 281 9.60 1.82 17.69
CA ARG A 281 8.22 1.93 18.19
C ARG A 281 7.84 0.75 19.06
N ILE A 282 8.29 -0.46 18.69
CA ILE A 282 8.13 -1.65 19.53
C ILE A 282 8.87 -1.46 20.85
N ALA A 283 10.12 -1.00 20.83
CA ALA A 283 10.89 -0.67 22.03
C ALA A 283 10.23 0.39 22.92
N GLY A 284 9.53 1.34 22.29
CA GLY A 284 8.79 2.41 22.95
C GLY A 284 7.51 1.95 23.66
N SER A 285 7.02 0.73 23.41
CA SER A 285 5.81 0.18 24.03
C SER A 285 5.96 -0.24 25.51
N GLY A 286 7.16 -0.10 26.09
CA GLY A 286 7.45 -0.44 27.47
C GLY A 286 8.34 -1.68 27.61
N SER A 287 8.40 -2.25 28.82
CA SER A 287 9.30 -3.38 29.14
C SER A 287 9.04 -4.61 28.28
N GLN A 288 7.77 -4.92 27.97
CA GLN A 288 7.42 -6.07 27.13
C GLN A 288 7.98 -5.92 25.71
N GLY A 289 7.83 -4.76 25.07
CA GLY A 289 8.39 -4.53 23.74
C GLY A 289 9.91 -4.57 23.69
N GLN A 290 10.58 -4.10 24.75
CA GLN A 290 12.03 -4.21 24.88
C GLN A 290 12.49 -5.67 24.99
N GLU A 291 11.78 -6.48 25.78
CA GLU A 291 12.06 -7.90 25.94
C GLU A 291 11.91 -8.67 24.61
N VAL A 292 10.86 -8.39 23.83
CA VAL A 292 10.67 -8.99 22.49
C VAL A 292 11.84 -8.70 21.56
N ILE A 293 12.35 -7.46 21.58
CA ILE A 293 13.50 -7.06 20.75
C ILE A 293 14.76 -7.80 21.20
N ILE A 294 15.03 -7.85 22.51
CA ILE A 294 16.19 -8.55 23.06
C ILE A 294 16.18 -10.03 22.66
N GLN A 295 15.04 -10.71 22.88
CA GLN A 295 14.88 -12.13 22.51
C GLN A 295 15.09 -12.36 21.00
N SER A 296 14.61 -11.44 20.17
CA SER A 296 14.79 -11.51 18.72
C SER A 296 16.25 -11.31 18.31
N CYS A 297 16.97 -10.38 18.94
CA CYS A 297 18.41 -10.20 18.73
C CYS A 297 19.20 -11.45 19.13
N GLU A 298 18.91 -12.04 20.29
CA GLU A 298 19.57 -13.27 20.73
C GLU A 298 19.34 -14.42 19.76
N LYS A 299 18.14 -14.52 19.17
CA LYS A 299 17.83 -15.52 18.14
C LYS A 299 18.65 -15.31 16.86
N VAL A 300 18.70 -14.08 16.35
CA VAL A 300 19.54 -13.73 15.18
C VAL A 300 21.01 -14.05 15.43
N LEU A 301 21.54 -13.72 16.61
CA LEU A 301 22.93 -13.97 16.97
C LEU A 301 23.25 -15.47 17.12
N LYS A 302 22.32 -16.27 17.66
CA LYS A 302 22.48 -17.73 17.78
C LYS A 302 22.39 -18.46 16.43
N GLU A 303 21.55 -17.98 15.52
CA GLU A 303 21.36 -18.56 14.19
C GLU A 303 22.44 -18.10 13.18
N GLY A 304 23.12 -16.98 13.46
CA GLY A 304 24.20 -16.43 12.65
C GLY A 304 25.50 -17.23 12.70
N ASP A 305 25.64 -18.16 11.75
CA ASP A 305 26.83 -18.93 11.37
C ASP A 305 27.64 -19.50 12.55
N GLY A 306 27.29 -20.74 12.95
CA GLY A 306 27.88 -21.49 14.06
C GLY A 306 29.37 -21.86 13.94
N LYS A 307 30.15 -21.13 13.14
CA LYS A 307 31.60 -21.31 12.94
C LYS A 307 32.45 -20.07 13.24
N ASP A 308 31.88 -18.85 13.23
CA ASP A 308 32.61 -17.62 13.58
C ASP A 308 31.70 -16.55 14.20
N GLY A 309 31.37 -16.72 15.49
CA GLY A 309 30.54 -15.77 16.24
C GLY A 309 31.10 -14.34 16.26
N LYS A 310 32.42 -14.14 16.09
CA LYS A 310 33.03 -12.81 16.07
C LYS A 310 32.68 -12.05 14.79
N ALA A 311 32.66 -12.74 13.64
CA ALA A 311 32.21 -12.16 12.38
C ALA A 311 30.71 -11.82 12.41
N THR A 312 29.89 -12.69 12.99
CA THR A 312 28.44 -12.46 13.16
C THR A 312 28.16 -11.23 14.02
N LEU A 313 28.82 -11.10 15.18
CA LEU A 313 28.68 -9.93 16.05
C LEU A 313 29.14 -8.65 15.33
N LYS A 314 30.28 -8.69 14.63
CA LYS A 314 30.79 -7.53 13.90
C LYS A 314 29.80 -7.04 12.83
N ARG A 315 29.25 -7.96 12.02
CA ARG A 315 28.24 -7.64 11.01
C ARG A 315 26.97 -7.06 11.63
N PHE A 316 26.49 -7.63 12.74
CA PHE A 316 25.31 -7.14 13.44
C PHE A 316 25.52 -5.71 13.97
N VAL A 317 26.69 -5.44 14.57
CA VAL A 317 27.06 -4.11 15.06
C VAL A 317 27.14 -3.09 13.91
N GLU A 318 27.80 -3.44 12.80
CA GLU A 318 27.88 -2.59 11.61
C GLU A 318 26.48 -2.28 11.04
N MET A 319 25.64 -3.30 10.91
CA MET A 319 24.25 -3.18 10.45
C MET A 319 23.45 -2.20 11.32
N VAL A 320 23.47 -2.36 12.65
CA VAL A 320 22.77 -1.48 13.59
C VAL A 320 23.35 -0.06 13.55
N ASN A 321 24.66 0.10 13.38
CA ASN A 321 25.30 1.41 13.27
C ASN A 321 24.90 2.16 11.99
N HIS A 322 24.72 1.44 10.88
CA HIS A 322 24.37 2.04 9.58
C HIS A 322 22.87 2.26 9.37
N ALA A 323 22.00 1.60 10.14
CA ALA A 323 20.55 1.69 9.97
C ALA A 323 19.89 2.94 10.59
N GLY A 324 20.66 3.90 11.11
CA GLY A 324 20.13 5.16 11.64
C GLY A 324 19.27 5.02 12.92
N VAL A 325 19.40 3.90 13.65
CA VAL A 325 18.66 3.64 14.89
C VAL A 325 19.08 4.61 15.99
N ARG A 326 18.11 5.22 16.70
CA ARG A 326 18.34 6.13 17.84
C ARG A 326 19.10 5.45 18.97
N ASP A 327 19.92 6.23 19.68
CA ASP A 327 20.88 5.78 20.69
C ASP A 327 20.31 4.83 21.74
N LYS A 328 19.09 5.07 22.23
CA LYS A 328 18.46 4.22 23.24
C LYS A 328 18.19 2.81 22.72
N VAL A 329 17.62 2.69 21.52
CA VAL A 329 17.27 1.39 20.92
C VAL A 329 18.51 0.73 20.38
N LYS A 330 19.42 1.50 19.79
CA LYS A 330 20.77 1.08 19.44
C LYS A 330 21.51 0.46 20.62
N ALA A 331 21.48 1.10 21.80
CA ALA A 331 22.08 0.53 23.01
C ALA A 331 21.43 -0.81 23.39
N MET A 332 20.09 -0.94 23.30
CA MET A 332 19.42 -2.22 23.57
C MET A 332 19.80 -3.32 22.57
N LEU A 333 19.86 -3.00 21.28
CA LEU A 333 20.27 -3.92 20.23
C LEU A 333 21.71 -4.40 20.49
N LEU A 334 22.60 -3.49 20.88
CA LEU A 334 24.00 -3.78 21.20
C LEU A 334 24.20 -4.41 22.59
N CYS A 335 23.29 -4.24 23.56
CA CYS A 335 23.37 -4.92 24.85
C CYS A 335 23.30 -6.45 24.69
N SER A 336 22.53 -6.94 23.71
CA SER A 336 22.42 -8.37 23.41
C SER A 336 23.74 -8.95 22.89
N VAL A 337 24.55 -8.13 22.19
CA VAL A 337 25.91 -8.46 21.73
C VAL A 337 26.88 -8.63 22.90
N ILE A 338 26.73 -7.84 23.98
CA ILE A 338 27.58 -7.95 25.18
C ILE A 338 27.25 -9.20 26.00
N ARG A 339 25.98 -9.65 25.96
CA ARG A 339 25.51 -10.84 26.69
C ARG A 339 25.85 -12.16 25.99
N PHE A 340 26.03 -12.13 24.67
CA PHE A 340 26.38 -13.27 23.82
C PHE A 340 27.89 -13.54 23.86
#